data_AF-A0A934VIH1-F1
#
_entry.id   AF-A0A934VIH1-F1
#
_cell.length_a   1.000
_cell.length_b   1.000
_cell.length_c   1.000
_cell.angle_alpha   90.00
_cell.angle_beta   90.00
_cell.angle_gamma   90.00
#
_symmetry.space_group_name_H-M   'P 1'
#
loop_
_entity.id
_entity.type
_entity.pdbx_description
1 polymer ?
#
loop_
_entity_poly.entity_id
_entity_poly.type
_entity_poly.pdbx_seq_one_letter_code
_entity_poly.pdbx_strand_id
1 'polypeptide(L)'
;MKPSYRVADLVKGYYGRNGNNRPEIYREHYPESFGGRYAERSPGWKDDYVTLLEIAREHPAWRENEPDKACVMHVRTGDVIENSVEVDRLWREPYYEKGSTVRILYVMPQEYFLEVVEELKEDGIREVQIISSLHPLGRFEGTKSQDYLGRIRELFAQHSIETSLVMDRWADDDIVEACNAGLFVQTGGGYSRLITALRERKAGEWPSLVPIYPRHRPL
;
A
#
# COMPACT_ATOMS: atom_id res chain seq x y z
N MET A 1 9.76 -15.49 12.30
CA MET A 1 8.91 -14.32 11.97
C MET A 1 9.79 -13.38 11.17
N LYS A 2 9.49 -13.14 9.89
CA LYS A 2 10.27 -12.18 9.09
C LYS A 2 10.02 -10.80 9.68
N PRO A 3 11.04 -10.00 10.00
CA PRO A 3 10.78 -8.71 10.61
C PRO A 3 10.09 -7.80 9.59
N SER A 4 8.88 -7.34 9.91
CA SER A 4 8.22 -6.34 9.08
C SER A 4 8.87 -4.99 9.36
N TYR A 5 9.57 -4.43 8.38
CA TYR A 5 10.12 -3.09 8.48
C TYR A 5 9.23 -2.10 7.71
N ARG A 6 9.20 -0.83 8.11
CA ARG A 6 8.26 0.18 7.59
C ARG A 6 8.97 1.16 6.65
N VAL A 7 9.29 0.71 5.43
CA VAL A 7 10.01 1.52 4.42
C VAL A 7 9.38 2.90 4.19
N ALA A 8 8.04 2.99 4.14
CA ALA A 8 7.36 4.26 3.95
C ALA A 8 7.52 5.22 5.13
N ASP A 9 7.55 4.70 6.36
CA ASP A 9 7.81 5.52 7.54
C ASP A 9 9.26 6.03 7.52
N LEU A 10 10.23 5.18 7.14
CA LEU A 10 11.64 5.58 7.02
C LEU A 10 11.80 6.73 6.02
N VAL A 11 11.23 6.60 4.82
CA VAL A 11 11.32 7.61 3.75
C VAL A 11 10.66 8.93 4.19
N LYS A 12 9.54 8.86 4.92
CA LYS A 12 8.88 10.04 5.51
C LYS A 12 9.62 10.61 6.73
N GLY A 13 10.65 9.92 7.23
CA GLY A 13 11.34 10.25 8.47
C GLY A 13 10.43 10.17 9.70
N TYR A 14 9.46 9.26 9.69
CA TYR A 14 8.60 8.94 10.82
C TYR A 14 9.27 7.92 11.71
N TYR A 15 9.83 8.41 12.81
CA TYR A 15 10.43 7.58 13.84
C TYR A 15 9.36 7.17 14.85
N GLY A 16 9.12 5.88 14.99
CA GLY A 16 8.24 5.36 16.05
C GLY A 16 8.72 5.84 17.43
N ARG A 17 7.82 5.93 18.41
CA ARG A 17 8.14 6.44 19.77
C ARG A 17 9.33 5.73 20.44
N ASN A 18 9.59 4.48 20.07
CA ASN A 18 10.69 3.67 20.60
C ASN A 18 11.97 3.72 19.74
N GLY A 19 12.00 4.51 18.67
CA GLY A 19 13.16 4.59 17.76
C GLY A 19 13.25 3.46 16.72
N ASN A 20 12.31 2.52 16.69
CA ASN A 20 12.33 1.32 15.83
C ASN A 20 12.33 1.57 14.30
N ASN A 21 12.22 2.83 13.86
CA ASN A 21 12.25 3.23 12.45
C ASN A 21 13.48 4.08 12.07
N ARG A 22 14.56 4.02 12.86
CA ARG A 22 15.76 4.81 12.62
C ARG A 22 16.61 4.24 11.47
N PRO A 23 17.30 5.08 10.68
CA PRO A 23 18.15 4.62 9.59
C PRO A 23 19.22 3.61 10.04
N GLU A 24 19.77 3.76 11.24
CA GLU A 24 20.77 2.84 11.82
C GLU A 24 20.23 1.41 11.92
N ILE A 25 18.99 1.25 12.40
CA ILE A 25 18.34 -0.06 12.58
C ILE A 25 18.18 -0.76 11.24
N TYR A 26 17.89 -0.01 10.19
CA TYR A 26 17.66 -0.56 8.86
C TYR A 26 18.97 -0.99 8.21
N ARG A 27 20.02 -0.19 8.36
CA ARG A 27 21.38 -0.55 7.92
C ARG A 27 21.89 -1.80 8.63
N GLU A 28 21.60 -1.95 9.93
CA GLU A 28 22.08 -3.09 10.72
C GLU A 28 21.29 -4.37 10.47
N HIS A 29 19.95 -4.30 10.48
CA HIS A 29 19.10 -5.49 10.46
C HIS A 29 18.53 -5.85 9.09
N TYR A 30 18.48 -4.89 8.15
CA TYR A 30 17.92 -5.07 6.81
C TYR A 30 18.84 -4.47 5.72
N PRO A 31 20.16 -4.72 5.73
CA PRO A 31 21.10 -4.02 4.84
C PRO A 31 20.75 -4.13 3.36
N GLU A 32 20.24 -5.30 2.93
CA GLU A 32 19.89 -5.56 1.53
C GLU A 32 18.49 -5.08 1.15
N SER A 33 17.66 -4.66 2.11
CA SER A 33 16.32 -4.18 1.83
C SER A 33 16.33 -2.78 1.25
N PHE A 34 15.22 -2.39 0.63
CA PHE A 34 15.04 -1.03 0.13
C PHE A 34 15.25 0.00 1.23
N GLY A 35 14.73 -0.27 2.43
CA GLY A 35 14.93 0.60 3.57
C GLY A 35 16.38 0.64 4.07
N GLY A 36 17.10 -0.48 4.10
CA GLY A 36 18.53 -0.50 4.46
C GLY A 36 19.38 0.30 3.50
N ARG A 37 19.20 0.03 2.20
CA ARG A 37 19.90 0.75 1.11
C ARG A 37 19.51 2.22 1.05
N TYR A 38 18.25 2.56 1.34
CA TYR A 38 17.81 3.97 1.42
C TYR A 38 18.45 4.67 2.61
N ALA A 39 18.50 4.03 3.77
CA ALA A 39 19.15 4.56 4.96
C ALA A 39 20.66 4.78 4.77
N GLU A 40 21.31 3.99 3.91
CA GLU A 40 22.71 4.16 3.53
C GLU A 40 22.92 5.31 2.51
N ARG A 41 22.11 5.34 1.44
CA ARG A 41 22.31 6.27 0.31
C ARG A 41 21.70 7.65 0.51
N SER A 42 20.71 7.77 1.40
CA SER A 42 19.97 9.00 1.68
C SER A 42 19.98 9.36 3.19
N PRO A 43 21.17 9.50 3.83
CA PRO A 43 21.24 9.75 5.25
C PRO A 43 20.67 11.14 5.60
N GLY A 44 19.52 11.16 6.29
CA GLY A 44 18.91 12.38 6.80
C GLY A 44 17.93 13.09 5.87
N TRP A 45 17.72 12.59 4.64
CA TRP A 45 16.77 13.18 3.69
C TRP A 45 15.42 12.46 3.76
N LYS A 46 14.38 13.25 3.99
CA LYS A 46 12.99 12.79 3.93
C LYS A 46 12.48 12.97 2.52
N ASP A 47 11.60 12.08 2.09
CA ASP A 47 10.93 12.15 0.79
C ASP A 47 11.90 12.10 -0.42
N ASP A 48 13.07 11.47 -0.27
CA ASP A 48 14.00 11.23 -1.38
C ASP A 48 13.56 10.03 -2.24
N TYR A 49 12.41 10.20 -2.88
CA TYR A 49 11.84 9.20 -3.77
C TYR A 49 12.71 8.90 -4.99
N VAL A 50 13.67 9.77 -5.34
CA VAL A 50 14.61 9.53 -6.44
C VAL A 50 15.57 8.42 -6.03
N THR A 51 16.25 8.58 -4.89
CA THR A 51 17.13 7.53 -4.35
C THR A 51 16.39 6.21 -4.15
N LEU A 52 15.15 6.25 -3.64
CA LEU A 52 14.36 5.03 -3.47
C LEU A 52 14.00 4.36 -4.81
N LEU A 53 13.67 5.15 -5.84
CA LEU A 53 13.39 4.61 -7.18
C LEU A 53 14.63 3.97 -7.80
N GLU A 54 15.80 4.57 -7.65
CA GLU A 54 17.07 3.99 -8.08
C GLU A 54 17.36 2.66 -7.38
N ILE A 55 17.12 2.60 -6.06
CA ILE A 55 17.23 1.36 -5.30
C ILE A 55 16.27 0.28 -5.83
N ALA A 56 15.02 0.66 -6.12
CA ALA A 56 14.00 -0.25 -6.64
C ALA A 56 14.34 -0.76 -8.05
N ARG A 57 14.94 0.08 -8.90
CA ARG A 57 15.44 -0.30 -10.24
C ARG A 57 16.52 -1.38 -10.21
N GLU A 58 17.27 -1.49 -9.11
CA GLU A 58 18.26 -2.55 -8.94
C GLU A 58 17.64 -3.90 -8.53
N HIS A 59 16.33 -3.95 -8.25
CA HIS A 59 15.67 -5.20 -7.92
C HIS A 59 15.57 -6.13 -9.15
N PRO A 60 15.89 -7.44 -9.06
CA PRO A 60 15.91 -8.34 -10.22
C PRO A 60 14.58 -8.46 -10.97
N ALA A 61 13.46 -8.23 -10.29
CA ALA A 61 12.13 -8.25 -10.89
C ALA A 61 11.67 -6.91 -11.48
N TRP A 62 12.46 -5.84 -11.39
CA TRP A 62 12.10 -4.52 -11.93
C TRP A 62 12.02 -4.52 -13.46
N ARG A 63 11.04 -3.79 -14.03
CA ARG A 63 10.86 -3.66 -15.48
C ARG A 63 10.67 -2.20 -15.87
N GLU A 64 11.50 -1.68 -16.78
CA GLU A 64 11.47 -0.26 -17.12
C GLU A 64 10.36 0.11 -18.12
N ASN A 65 10.17 -0.69 -19.19
CA ASN A 65 9.53 -0.18 -20.41
C ASN A 65 8.14 -0.76 -20.74
N GLU A 66 7.61 -1.72 -19.98
CA GLU A 66 6.27 -2.24 -20.22
C GLU A 66 5.61 -2.59 -18.89
N PRO A 67 4.58 -1.86 -18.46
CA PRO A 67 3.80 -2.28 -17.32
C PRO A 67 3.00 -3.54 -17.69
N ASP A 68 2.90 -4.47 -16.76
CA ASP A 68 2.08 -5.67 -16.94
C ASP A 68 0.62 -5.29 -17.17
N LYS A 69 -0.17 -6.12 -17.86
CA LYS A 69 -1.62 -5.90 -17.96
C LYS A 69 -2.36 -6.12 -16.63
N ALA A 70 -1.65 -6.48 -15.57
CA ALA A 70 -2.21 -6.77 -14.27
C ALA A 70 -2.66 -5.50 -13.54
N CYS A 71 -3.78 -5.60 -12.83
CA CYS A 71 -4.17 -4.64 -11.81
C CYS A 71 -3.74 -5.16 -10.44
N VAL A 72 -2.98 -4.33 -9.72
CA VAL A 72 -2.56 -4.60 -8.35
C VAL A 72 -3.27 -3.64 -7.41
N MET A 73 -3.90 -4.16 -6.36
CA MET A 73 -4.55 -3.36 -5.33
C MET A 73 -3.87 -3.61 -3.99
N HIS A 74 -3.34 -2.57 -3.36
CA HIS A 74 -2.86 -2.69 -1.98
C HIS A 74 -3.99 -2.36 -1.01
N VAL A 75 -4.38 -3.33 -0.17
CA VAL A 75 -5.37 -3.15 0.89
C VAL A 75 -4.65 -3.10 2.24
N ARG A 76 -4.95 -2.07 3.05
CA ARG A 76 -4.42 -2.00 4.42
C ARG A 76 -5.24 -2.90 5.34
N THR A 77 -4.59 -3.89 5.95
CA THR A 77 -5.18 -4.74 7.00
C THR A 77 -4.32 -4.74 8.27
N GLY A 78 -4.49 -5.75 9.12
CA GLY A 78 -3.64 -5.97 10.27
C GLY A 78 -4.01 -5.08 11.45
N ASP A 79 -3.01 -4.59 12.17
CA ASP A 79 -3.15 -3.78 13.38
C ASP A 79 -4.18 -2.64 13.25
N VAL A 80 -4.25 -2.00 12.07
CA VAL A 80 -5.24 -0.95 11.79
C VAL A 80 -6.66 -1.46 11.88
N ILE A 81 -6.99 -2.57 11.22
CA ILE A 81 -8.36 -3.11 11.21
C ILE A 81 -8.66 -3.80 12.54
N GLU A 82 -7.72 -4.59 13.07
CA GLU A 82 -7.91 -5.33 14.32
C GLU A 82 -8.12 -4.40 15.53
N ASN A 83 -7.46 -3.24 15.59
CA ASN A 83 -7.64 -2.26 16.66
C ASN A 83 -8.73 -1.21 16.36
N SER A 84 -9.52 -1.39 15.30
CA SER A 84 -10.58 -0.46 14.92
C SER A 84 -11.96 -0.88 15.42
N VAL A 85 -12.98 -0.19 14.92
CA VAL A 85 -14.40 -0.51 15.11
C VAL A 85 -14.76 -1.84 14.42
N GLU A 86 -16.02 -2.23 14.47
CA GLU A 86 -16.50 -3.44 13.78
C GLU A 86 -16.42 -3.30 12.26
N VAL A 87 -16.16 -4.42 11.56
CA VAL A 87 -15.99 -4.45 10.10
C VAL A 87 -17.22 -3.90 9.38
N ASP A 88 -18.43 -4.17 9.89
CA ASP A 88 -19.68 -3.59 9.36
C ASP A 88 -19.65 -2.06 9.28
N ARG A 89 -19.02 -1.41 10.26
CA ARG A 89 -18.90 0.04 10.27
C ARG A 89 -17.82 0.51 9.30
N LEU A 90 -16.66 -0.16 9.28
CA LEU A 90 -15.59 0.13 8.31
C LEU A 90 -16.09 -0.01 6.86
N TRP A 91 -16.95 -0.99 6.61
CA TRP A 91 -17.52 -1.26 5.29
C TRP A 91 -18.50 -0.16 4.83
N ARG A 92 -19.12 0.56 5.76
CA ARG A 92 -20.09 1.63 5.45
C ARG A 92 -19.48 3.02 5.45
N GLU A 93 -18.48 3.26 6.29
CA GLU A 93 -17.94 4.60 6.56
C GLU A 93 -16.41 4.63 6.42
N PRO A 94 -15.84 5.72 5.86
CA PRO A 94 -14.39 5.90 5.84
C PRO A 94 -13.81 5.94 7.26
N TYR A 95 -12.73 5.21 7.50
CA TYR A 95 -12.04 5.17 8.79
C TYR A 95 -10.70 5.90 8.78
N TYR A 96 -10.57 6.86 9.70
CA TYR A 96 -9.40 7.73 9.81
C TYR A 96 -8.53 7.36 11.01
N GLU A 97 -7.24 7.63 10.90
CA GLU A 97 -6.30 7.53 12.01
C GLU A 97 -6.74 8.38 13.22
N LYS A 98 -6.76 7.77 14.40
CA LYS A 98 -7.01 8.49 15.66
C LYS A 98 -5.73 9.21 16.11
N GLY A 99 -5.79 10.55 16.23
CA GLY A 99 -4.73 11.36 16.86
C GLY A 99 -3.75 12.05 15.92
N SER A 100 -3.96 12.00 14.60
CA SER A 100 -3.24 12.82 13.64
C SER A 100 -3.98 14.14 13.40
N THR A 101 -3.25 15.25 13.29
CA THR A 101 -3.79 16.55 12.83
C THR A 101 -4.24 16.50 11.37
N VAL A 102 -3.75 15.53 10.60
CA VAL A 102 -4.12 15.24 9.21
C VAL A 102 -4.98 13.97 9.17
N ARG A 103 -6.20 14.07 8.62
CA ARG A 103 -7.09 12.91 8.42
C ARG A 103 -6.51 11.97 7.36
N ILE A 104 -5.69 11.01 7.76
CA ILE A 104 -5.24 9.93 6.89
C ILE A 104 -6.33 8.85 6.87
N LEU A 105 -6.92 8.65 5.70
CA LEU A 105 -7.86 7.56 5.45
C LEU A 105 -7.06 6.25 5.37
N TYR A 106 -7.39 5.30 6.23
CA TYR A 106 -6.68 4.03 6.32
C TYR A 106 -7.50 2.84 5.80
N VAL A 107 -8.81 2.90 5.96
CA VAL A 107 -9.73 1.83 5.53
C VAL A 107 -10.82 2.48 4.68
N MET A 108 -11.06 1.89 3.51
CA MET A 108 -11.99 2.40 2.50
C MET A 108 -13.37 1.77 2.66
N PRO A 109 -14.47 2.52 2.51
CA PRO A 109 -15.81 1.94 2.56
C PRO A 109 -16.14 1.19 1.27
N GLN A 110 -17.25 0.45 1.26
CA GLN A 110 -17.79 -0.25 0.09
C GLN A 110 -17.93 0.66 -1.14
N GLU A 111 -18.38 1.89 -0.95
CA GLU A 111 -18.60 2.87 -2.03
C GLU A 111 -17.33 3.13 -2.84
N TYR A 112 -16.18 3.25 -2.18
CA TYR A 112 -14.88 3.38 -2.84
C TYR A 112 -14.59 2.16 -3.74
N PHE A 113 -14.87 0.96 -3.26
CA PHE A 113 -14.62 -0.26 -4.04
C PHE A 113 -15.59 -0.43 -5.20
N LEU A 114 -16.82 0.09 -5.08
CA LEU A 114 -17.75 0.15 -6.20
C LEU A 114 -17.23 1.09 -7.31
N GLU A 115 -16.68 2.25 -6.95
CA GLU A 115 -16.04 3.16 -7.91
C GLU A 115 -14.88 2.46 -8.62
N VAL A 116 -14.00 1.77 -7.87
CA VAL A 116 -12.91 0.95 -8.45
C VAL A 116 -13.45 -0.09 -9.42
N VAL A 117 -14.51 -0.82 -9.06
CA VAL A 117 -15.10 -1.85 -9.92
C VAL A 117 -15.59 -1.27 -11.26
N GLU A 118 -16.22 -0.09 -11.24
CA GLU A 118 -16.68 0.55 -12.47
C GLU A 118 -15.51 0.97 -13.37
N GLU A 119 -14.48 1.59 -12.80
CA GLU A 119 -13.26 1.94 -13.55
C GLU A 119 -12.58 0.71 -14.17
N LEU A 120 -12.45 -0.39 -13.40
CA LEU A 120 -11.87 -1.63 -13.91
C LEU A 120 -12.68 -2.23 -15.06
N LYS A 121 -14.02 -2.12 -15.02
CA LYS A 121 -14.87 -2.58 -16.12
C LYS A 121 -14.69 -1.72 -17.37
N GLU A 122 -14.59 -0.40 -17.22
CA GLU A 122 -14.34 0.53 -18.32
C GLU A 122 -13.01 0.21 -19.02
N ASP A 123 -11.98 -0.12 -18.24
CA ASP A 123 -10.66 -0.52 -18.74
C ASP A 123 -10.59 -1.99 -19.22
N GLY A 124 -11.69 -2.75 -19.11
CA GLY A 124 -11.75 -4.15 -19.51
C GLY A 124 -10.94 -5.11 -18.62
N ILE A 125 -10.57 -4.68 -17.41
CA ILE A 125 -9.81 -5.47 -16.44
C ILE A 125 -10.74 -6.47 -15.76
N ARG A 126 -10.33 -7.74 -15.72
CA ARG A 126 -11.10 -8.85 -15.14
C ARG A 126 -10.43 -9.53 -13.96
N GLU A 127 -9.18 -9.18 -13.69
CA GLU A 127 -8.38 -9.82 -12.64
C GLU A 127 -7.67 -8.74 -11.82
N VAL A 128 -7.77 -8.86 -10.50
CA VAL A 128 -7.09 -7.98 -9.55
C VAL A 128 -6.31 -8.82 -8.55
N GLN A 129 -5.02 -8.54 -8.43
CA GLN A 129 -4.22 -9.08 -7.35
C GLN A 129 -4.27 -8.14 -6.16
N ILE A 130 -4.80 -8.64 -5.05
CA ILE A 130 -4.85 -7.92 -3.77
C ILE A 130 -3.59 -8.24 -2.98
N ILE A 131 -2.79 -7.23 -2.68
CA ILE A 131 -1.65 -7.31 -1.79
C ILE A 131 -2.06 -6.76 -0.42
N SER A 132 -1.78 -7.52 0.64
CA SER A 132 -2.07 -7.11 2.01
C SER A 132 -1.10 -7.72 3.02
N SER A 133 -1.06 -7.17 4.23
CA SER A 133 -0.33 -7.78 5.35
C SER A 133 -1.15 -7.70 6.64
N LEU A 134 -1.08 -8.77 7.43
CA LEU A 134 -1.66 -8.80 8.77
C LEU A 134 -0.78 -8.07 9.78
N HIS A 135 0.49 -7.78 9.46
CA HIS A 135 1.52 -7.33 10.39
C HIS A 135 1.62 -8.25 11.63
N PRO A 136 2.64 -8.16 12.51
CA PRO A 136 2.62 -8.93 13.75
C PRO A 136 1.43 -8.48 14.61
N LEU A 137 0.39 -9.32 14.61
CA LEU A 137 -0.87 -9.07 15.28
C LEU A 137 -0.79 -9.15 16.81
N GLY A 138 0.38 -9.46 17.38
CA GLY A 138 0.54 -9.69 18.80
C GLY A 138 -0.43 -10.75 19.30
N ARG A 139 -1.56 -10.31 19.86
CA ARG A 139 -2.65 -11.15 20.40
C ARG A 139 -3.86 -11.32 19.46
N PHE A 140 -3.91 -10.65 18.31
CA PHE A 140 -5.06 -10.71 17.41
C PHE A 140 -4.94 -11.90 16.45
N GLU A 141 -6.06 -12.53 16.13
CA GLU A 141 -6.13 -13.68 15.23
C GLU A 141 -6.26 -13.28 13.75
N GLY A 142 -6.51 -12.00 13.47
CA GLY A 142 -6.65 -11.46 12.11
C GLY A 142 -8.07 -11.61 11.55
N THR A 143 -9.05 -11.91 12.39
CA THR A 143 -10.43 -12.22 11.99
C THR A 143 -11.11 -11.01 11.35
N LYS A 144 -10.92 -9.79 11.88
CA LYS A 144 -11.52 -8.58 11.27
C LYS A 144 -10.90 -8.28 9.90
N SER A 145 -9.59 -8.45 9.77
CA SER A 145 -8.86 -8.29 8.52
C SER A 145 -9.32 -9.28 7.46
N GLN A 146 -9.51 -10.54 7.83
CA GLN A 146 -10.01 -11.59 6.95
C GLN A 146 -11.46 -11.33 6.51
N ASP A 147 -12.35 -10.92 7.44
CA ASP A 147 -13.73 -10.55 7.11
C ASP A 147 -13.75 -9.38 6.11
N TYR A 148 -13.01 -8.31 6.40
CA TYR A 148 -12.95 -7.14 5.53
C TYR A 148 -12.40 -7.46 4.12
N LEU A 149 -11.30 -8.24 4.02
CA LEU A 149 -10.80 -8.73 2.73
C LEU A 149 -11.82 -9.63 2.02
N GLY A 150 -12.52 -10.48 2.76
CA GLY A 150 -13.59 -11.34 2.24
C GLY A 150 -14.68 -10.54 1.54
N ARG A 151 -15.15 -9.45 2.18
CA ARG A 151 -16.17 -8.55 1.61
C ARG A 151 -15.70 -7.84 0.34
N ILE A 152 -14.45 -7.40 0.29
CA ILE A 152 -13.87 -6.81 -0.93
C ILE A 152 -13.89 -7.85 -2.07
N ARG A 153 -13.42 -9.06 -1.80
CA ARG A 153 -13.36 -10.12 -2.82
C ARG A 153 -14.75 -10.54 -3.31
N GLU A 154 -15.72 -10.63 -2.39
CA GLU A 154 -17.11 -10.94 -2.73
C GLU A 154 -17.72 -9.84 -3.61
N LEU A 155 -17.51 -8.56 -3.27
CA LEU A 155 -17.97 -7.43 -4.08
C LEU A 155 -17.40 -7.49 -5.50
N PHE A 156 -16.10 -7.74 -5.66
CA PHE A 156 -15.46 -7.83 -6.97
C PHE A 156 -16.01 -9.04 -7.76
N ALA A 157 -16.20 -10.18 -7.10
CA ALA A 157 -16.76 -11.39 -7.71
C ALA A 157 -18.21 -11.18 -8.19
N GLN A 158 -19.05 -10.46 -7.44
CA GLN A 158 -20.41 -10.07 -7.86
C GLN A 158 -20.42 -9.27 -9.17
N HIS A 159 -19.30 -8.63 -9.50
CA HIS A 159 -19.10 -7.85 -10.72
C HIS A 159 -18.21 -8.54 -11.76
N SER A 160 -18.02 -9.87 -11.64
CA SER A 160 -17.23 -10.69 -12.57
C SER A 160 -15.77 -10.21 -12.69
N ILE A 161 -15.19 -9.77 -11.57
CA ILE A 161 -13.76 -9.48 -11.43
C ILE A 161 -13.16 -10.50 -10.47
N GLU A 162 -12.23 -11.30 -10.96
CA GLU A 162 -11.53 -12.28 -10.16
C GLU A 162 -10.49 -11.61 -9.26
N THR A 163 -10.37 -12.12 -8.03
CA THR A 163 -9.41 -11.61 -7.06
C THR A 163 -8.48 -12.71 -6.57
N SER A 164 -7.17 -12.49 -6.69
CA SER A 164 -6.14 -13.26 -6.01
C SER A 164 -5.64 -12.48 -4.80
N LEU A 165 -5.17 -13.18 -3.76
CA LEU A 165 -4.70 -12.56 -2.51
C LEU A 165 -3.26 -12.97 -2.24
N VAL A 166 -2.39 -11.97 -2.07
CA VAL A 166 -0.99 -12.12 -1.67
C VAL A 166 -0.82 -11.53 -0.27
N MET A 167 -0.50 -12.38 0.69
CA MET A 167 -0.37 -12.01 2.10
C MET A 167 1.08 -12.06 2.57
N ASP A 168 1.47 -11.06 3.37
CA ASP A 168 2.69 -11.07 4.19
C ASP A 168 3.99 -11.33 3.40
N ARG A 169 4.03 -10.83 2.16
CA ARG A 169 5.24 -10.79 1.35
C ARG A 169 6.18 -9.66 1.84
N TRP A 170 7.43 -9.68 1.40
CA TRP A 170 8.34 -8.57 1.64
C TRP A 170 7.82 -7.29 0.98
N ALA A 171 7.93 -6.18 1.71
CA ALA A 171 7.53 -4.87 1.21
C ALA A 171 8.26 -4.49 -0.09
N ASP A 172 9.51 -4.90 -0.25
CA ASP A 172 10.31 -4.61 -1.44
C ASP A 172 9.68 -5.26 -2.68
N ASP A 173 9.27 -6.52 -2.58
CA ASP A 173 8.60 -7.26 -3.65
C ASP A 173 7.24 -6.63 -4.00
N ASP A 174 6.47 -6.25 -2.97
CA ASP A 174 5.19 -5.57 -3.14
C ASP A 174 5.35 -4.22 -3.86
N ILE A 175 6.38 -3.44 -3.51
CA ILE A 175 6.71 -2.18 -4.20
C ILE A 175 7.03 -2.46 -5.67
N VAL A 176 7.87 -3.45 -5.95
CA VAL A 176 8.31 -3.76 -7.33
C VAL A 176 7.15 -4.26 -8.16
N GLU A 177 6.35 -5.22 -7.66
CA GLU A 177 5.19 -5.71 -8.39
C GLU A 177 4.17 -4.60 -8.63
N ALA A 178 3.85 -3.82 -7.59
CA ALA A 178 2.94 -2.71 -7.74
C ALA A 178 3.49 -1.63 -8.68
N CYS A 179 4.81 -1.40 -8.77
CA CYS A 179 5.42 -0.47 -9.73
C CYS A 179 5.48 -1.02 -11.17
N ASN A 180 5.44 -2.34 -11.33
CA ASN A 180 5.38 -2.99 -12.63
C ASN A 180 3.95 -3.17 -13.15
N ALA A 181 2.94 -3.11 -12.29
CA ALA A 181 1.54 -3.26 -12.69
C ALA A 181 1.08 -2.19 -13.71
N GLY A 182 0.13 -2.54 -14.57
CA GLY A 182 -0.56 -1.63 -15.49
C GLY A 182 -1.37 -0.62 -14.71
N LEU A 183 -2.15 -1.12 -13.77
CA LEU A 183 -2.96 -0.32 -12.86
C LEU A 183 -2.60 -0.62 -11.42
N PHE A 184 -2.58 0.43 -10.59
CA PHE A 184 -2.40 0.30 -9.15
C PHE A 184 -3.56 0.99 -8.41
N VAL A 185 -4.31 0.22 -7.64
CA VAL A 185 -5.42 0.73 -6.82
C VAL A 185 -4.94 0.99 -5.40
N GLN A 186 -5.10 2.23 -4.95
CA GLN A 186 -4.54 2.73 -3.70
C GLN A 186 -5.58 2.86 -2.58
N THR A 187 -5.67 1.91 -1.63
CA THR A 187 -6.68 2.01 -0.55
C THR A 187 -6.26 2.83 0.68
N GLY A 188 -5.04 3.35 0.75
CA GLY A 188 -4.62 4.33 1.78
C GLY A 188 -3.39 3.97 2.62
N GLY A 189 -3.05 4.87 3.54
CA GLY A 189 -1.84 4.79 4.37
C GLY A 189 -0.53 5.20 3.65
N GLY A 190 0.54 5.34 4.43
CA GLY A 190 1.84 5.83 3.92
C GLY A 190 2.49 4.91 2.89
N TYR A 191 2.27 3.60 3.01
CA TYR A 191 2.85 2.59 2.12
C TYR A 191 2.26 2.64 0.70
N SER A 192 0.94 2.64 0.58
CA SER A 192 0.27 2.88 -0.69
C SER A 192 0.69 4.20 -1.34
N ARG A 193 0.79 5.29 -0.57
CA ARG A 193 1.24 6.60 -1.08
C ARG A 193 2.69 6.57 -1.58
N LEU A 194 3.56 5.80 -0.92
CA LEU A 194 4.94 5.59 -1.36
C LEU A 194 4.96 4.93 -2.73
N ILE A 195 4.20 3.84 -2.92
CA ILE A 195 4.11 3.13 -4.20
C ILE A 195 3.60 4.06 -5.30
N THR A 196 2.54 4.82 -5.04
CA THR A 196 2.02 5.80 -6.00
C THR A 196 3.09 6.81 -6.42
N ALA A 197 3.82 7.37 -5.46
CA ALA A 197 4.88 8.34 -5.73
C ALA A 197 6.06 7.76 -6.55
N LEU A 198 6.37 6.47 -6.38
CA LEU A 198 7.37 5.77 -7.18
C LEU A 198 6.87 5.48 -8.60
N ARG A 199 5.62 5.04 -8.75
CA ARG A 199 4.98 4.80 -10.06
C ARG A 199 4.94 6.05 -10.93
N GLU A 200 4.53 7.18 -10.36
CA GLU A 200 4.51 8.47 -11.06
C GLU A 200 5.91 8.82 -11.61
N ARG A 201 6.93 8.74 -10.76
CA ARG A 201 8.31 9.03 -11.17
C ARG A 201 8.85 8.05 -12.22
N LYS A 202 8.48 6.77 -12.11
CA LYS A 202 8.83 5.75 -13.11
C LYS A 202 8.24 6.12 -14.48
N ALA A 203 6.99 6.57 -14.53
CA ALA A 203 6.32 6.96 -15.76
C ALA A 203 6.91 8.24 -16.41
N GLY A 204 7.82 8.95 -15.73
CA GLY A 204 8.35 10.23 -16.19
C GLY A 204 7.34 11.38 -16.11
N GLU A 205 6.18 11.14 -15.50
CA GLU A 205 5.08 12.10 -15.38
C GLU A 205 4.73 12.34 -13.90
N TRP A 206 4.61 13.60 -13.52
CA TRP A 206 4.01 14.03 -12.26
C TRP A 206 2.57 14.49 -12.52
N PRO A 207 1.57 13.98 -11.78
CA PRO A 207 0.75 12.83 -12.12
C PRO A 207 -0.39 13.10 -13.13
N SER A 208 -0.67 12.11 -13.98
CA SER A 208 -2.06 11.69 -14.27
C SER A 208 -2.43 10.52 -13.35
N LEU A 209 -2.81 10.84 -12.11
CA LEU A 209 -3.49 9.87 -11.26
C LEU A 209 -4.83 9.54 -11.92
N VAL A 210 -5.28 8.29 -11.85
CA VAL A 210 -6.69 8.06 -11.56
C VAL A 210 -6.82 8.44 -10.07
N PRO A 211 -7.28 9.65 -9.74
CA PRO A 211 -7.37 10.04 -8.35
C PRO A 211 -8.64 9.37 -7.83
N ILE A 212 -8.51 8.14 -7.34
CA ILE A 212 -9.51 7.54 -6.46
C ILE A 212 -9.27 8.10 -5.04
N TYR A 213 -9.16 9.42 -4.96
CA TYR A 213 -9.60 10.12 -3.77
C TYR A 213 -10.99 10.61 -4.15
N PRO A 214 -12.02 10.46 -3.30
CA PRO A 214 -13.36 10.94 -3.64
C PRO A 214 -13.26 12.40 -4.11
N ARG A 215 -13.45 12.61 -5.41
CA ARG A 215 -13.64 13.95 -5.95
C ARG A 215 -14.94 14.42 -5.31
N HIS A 216 -14.84 15.45 -4.47
CA HIS A 216 -15.94 16.12 -3.76
C HIS A 216 -16.42 15.47 -2.46
N ARG A 217 -16.00 16.02 -1.32
CA ARG A 217 -16.81 17.06 -0.64
C ARG A 217 -15.87 18.11 -0.01
N PRO A 218 -16.03 19.42 -0.33
CA PRO A 218 -15.50 20.45 0.55
C PRO A 218 -16.16 20.29 1.93
N LEU A 219 -15.38 20.55 2.99
CA LEU A 219 -15.93 20.81 4.32
C LEU A 219 -16.90 22.00 4.27
#